data_AF-A0A833ENW9-F1
#
_entry.id   AF-A0A833ENW9-F1
#
_cell.length_a   1.000
_cell.length_b   1.000
_cell.length_c   1.000
_cell.angle_alpha   90.00
_cell.angle_beta   90.00
_cell.angle_gamma   90.00
#
_symmetry.space_group_name_H-M   'P 1'
#
loop_
_entity.id
_entity.type
_entity.pdbx_description
1 polymer ?
#
loop_
_entity_poly.entity_id
_entity_poly.type
_entity_poly.pdbx_seq_one_letter_code
_entity_poly.pdbx_strand_id
1 'polypeptide(L)'
;MISLQSYRIIRIIVIAILASAGQIALGQDWDGIPVPADPGDGMMWELQDQSDDFNYNAPADNKGTKFSERWVDTYHNNWTGPGLTIWDRAHSLVADGMLQLIVSRVPNTNKVHTGIITSKERVVYPVYSEARAKIANSVLASDVWLLSPDDTQEIDIMEAYGAIYSEGTG
;
A
#
# COMPACT_ATOMS: atom_id res chain seq x y z
N MET A 1 -7.11 -45.61 13.89
CA MET A 1 -7.94 -44.41 14.12
C MET A 1 -7.01 -43.22 13.98
N ILE A 2 -7.03 -42.54 12.82
CA ILE A 2 -6.12 -41.42 12.54
C ILE A 2 -6.90 -40.14 12.77
N SER A 3 -6.42 -39.29 13.68
CA SER A 3 -7.04 -38.00 13.97
C SER A 3 -6.69 -37.01 12.87
N LEU A 4 -7.71 -36.54 12.14
CA LEU A 4 -7.59 -35.37 11.27
C LEU A 4 -7.77 -34.14 12.16
N GLN A 5 -6.70 -33.38 12.42
CA GLN A 5 -6.84 -32.06 13.03
C GLN A 5 -7.26 -31.04 11.97
N SER A 6 -8.42 -30.45 12.18
CA SER A 6 -8.93 -29.33 11.38
C SER A 6 -8.23 -28.03 11.82
N TYR A 7 -7.26 -27.57 11.03
CA TYR A 7 -6.61 -26.28 11.24
C TYR A 7 -7.59 -25.12 11.00
N ARG A 8 -7.45 -24.04 11.77
CA ARG A 8 -8.25 -22.80 11.64
C ARG A 8 -7.40 -21.70 11.03
N ILE A 9 -8.05 -20.76 10.36
CA ILE A 9 -7.42 -19.89 9.36
C ILE A 9 -7.33 -18.43 9.87
N ILE A 10 -6.18 -17.75 9.66
CA ILE A 10 -5.87 -16.32 9.95
C ILE A 10 -5.12 -15.74 8.73
N ARG A 11 -5.05 -14.42 8.49
CA ARG A 11 -4.77 -13.86 7.14
C ARG A 11 -3.39 -13.18 6.82
N ILE A 12 -2.88 -13.27 5.57
CA ILE A 12 -1.50 -12.99 4.99
C ILE A 12 -1.47 -11.97 3.81
N ILE A 13 -0.28 -11.39 3.46
CA ILE A 13 0.14 -10.69 2.18
C ILE A 13 1.73 -10.63 2.07
N VAL A 14 2.43 -10.59 0.89
CA VAL A 14 3.93 -10.37 0.67
C VAL A 14 4.28 -9.71 -0.74
N ILE A 15 5.47 -9.87 -1.43
CA ILE A 15 5.81 -9.74 -2.92
C ILE A 15 7.23 -10.27 -3.35
N ALA A 16 7.38 -11.12 -4.41
CA ALA A 16 8.43 -11.16 -5.50
C ALA A 16 8.59 -12.49 -6.34
N ILE A 17 9.28 -12.44 -7.51
CA ILE A 17 9.05 -13.21 -8.78
C ILE A 17 10.26 -14.04 -9.34
N LEU A 18 10.03 -15.09 -10.18
CA LEU A 18 10.61 -15.40 -11.55
C LEU A 18 10.55 -16.91 -11.95
N ALA A 19 10.63 -17.39 -13.22
CA ALA A 19 10.01 -17.04 -14.53
C ALA A 19 10.50 -17.96 -15.70
N SER A 20 9.64 -18.71 -16.45
CA SER A 20 9.86 -19.14 -17.86
C SER A 20 8.58 -19.70 -18.54
N ALA A 21 8.54 -19.75 -19.89
CA ALA A 21 7.31 -19.66 -20.67
C ALA A 21 6.35 -20.87 -20.65
N GLY A 22 5.13 -20.60 -20.15
CA GLY A 22 3.88 -21.29 -20.49
C GLY A 22 2.73 -20.26 -20.45
N GLN A 23 1.47 -20.68 -20.56
CA GLN A 23 0.37 -19.87 -20.05
C GLN A 23 0.39 -19.94 -18.52
N ILE A 24 1.31 -19.18 -17.93
CA ILE A 24 1.41 -19.02 -16.48
C ILE A 24 0.16 -18.24 -16.08
N ALA A 25 -0.72 -18.86 -15.30
CA ALA A 25 -1.55 -18.09 -14.39
C ALA A 25 -0.56 -17.41 -13.45
N LEU A 26 -0.22 -16.15 -13.75
CA LEU A 26 0.70 -15.38 -12.92
C LEU A 26 0.06 -15.38 -11.53
N GLY A 27 0.73 -16.04 -10.58
CA GLY A 27 0.42 -15.85 -9.18
C GLY A 27 0.49 -14.35 -8.90
N GLN A 28 -0.21 -13.92 -7.86
CA GLN A 28 0.10 -12.61 -7.29
C GLN A 28 1.62 -12.53 -7.10
N ASP A 29 2.21 -11.35 -7.31
CA ASP A 29 3.65 -11.15 -7.26
C ASP A 29 4.32 -11.81 -6.04
N TRP A 30 3.58 -11.99 -4.95
CA TRP A 30 3.95 -12.61 -3.66
C TRP A 30 3.93 -14.13 -3.54
N ASP A 31 3.51 -14.85 -4.57
CA ASP A 31 3.40 -16.30 -4.48
C ASP A 31 4.74 -16.97 -4.14
N GLY A 32 4.72 -17.88 -3.17
CA GLY A 32 5.90 -18.60 -2.68
C GLY A 32 6.79 -17.87 -1.66
N ILE A 33 6.56 -16.60 -1.31
CA ILE A 33 7.32 -15.94 -0.23
C ILE A 33 6.61 -16.12 1.12
N PRO A 34 7.29 -16.62 2.15
CA PRO A 34 6.70 -16.81 3.47
C PRO A 34 6.57 -15.48 4.22
N VAL A 35 5.50 -15.30 4.98
CA VAL A 35 5.47 -14.23 6.00
C VAL A 35 6.45 -14.54 7.13
N PRO A 36 7.26 -13.56 7.57
CA PRO A 36 8.27 -13.76 8.60
C PRO A 36 7.69 -13.86 10.02
N ALA A 37 6.45 -13.45 10.24
CA ALA A 37 5.76 -13.56 11.52
C ALA A 37 5.21 -14.98 11.74
N ASP A 38 5.37 -15.49 12.97
CA ASP A 38 4.78 -16.76 13.40
C ASP A 38 3.25 -16.59 13.59
N PRO A 39 2.40 -17.40 12.92
CA PRO A 39 0.94 -17.34 13.11
C PRO A 39 0.49 -17.92 14.46
N GLY A 40 1.37 -18.63 15.18
CA GLY A 40 1.09 -19.30 16.45
C GLY A 40 0.74 -20.79 16.30
N ASP A 41 0.78 -21.51 17.42
CA ASP A 41 0.59 -22.96 17.49
C ASP A 41 -0.70 -23.43 16.80
N GLY A 42 -0.55 -24.24 15.75
CA GLY A 42 -1.68 -24.81 15.01
C GLY A 42 -2.45 -23.81 14.15
N MET A 43 -1.88 -22.64 13.87
CA MET A 43 -2.45 -21.63 12.99
C MET A 43 -1.70 -21.58 11.64
N MET A 44 -2.39 -21.10 10.62
CA MET A 44 -1.81 -20.82 9.30
C MET A 44 -2.32 -19.47 8.80
N TRP A 45 -1.54 -18.87 7.91
CA TRP A 45 -1.83 -17.61 7.25
C TRP A 45 -2.66 -17.80 5.93
N GLU A 46 -3.52 -16.83 5.53
CA GLU A 46 -4.56 -16.88 4.46
C GLU A 46 -4.71 -15.53 3.74
N LEU A 47 -4.65 -15.45 2.42
CA LEU A 47 -4.67 -14.13 1.75
C LEU A 47 -5.92 -13.26 2.07
N GLN A 48 -5.73 -11.99 2.47
CA GLN A 48 -6.85 -11.03 2.59
C GLN A 48 -7.33 -10.59 1.20
N ASP A 49 -8.64 -10.41 1.00
CA ASP A 49 -9.19 -9.95 -0.29
C ASP A 49 -8.78 -8.50 -0.67
N GLN A 50 -8.45 -7.67 0.34
CA GLN A 50 -7.99 -6.29 0.17
C GLN A 50 -6.54 -6.19 -0.35
N SER A 51 -5.80 -7.30 -0.41
CA SER A 51 -4.44 -7.35 -0.93
C SER A 51 -4.40 -6.88 -2.37
N ASP A 52 -3.33 -6.21 -2.77
CA ASP A 52 -3.17 -5.73 -4.13
C ASP A 52 -1.72 -5.80 -4.61
N ASP A 53 -1.49 -6.53 -5.70
CA ASP A 53 -0.19 -6.62 -6.38
C ASP A 53 0.03 -5.50 -7.41
N PHE A 54 -1.00 -4.67 -7.65
CA PHE A 54 -0.97 -3.55 -8.60
C PHE A 54 -0.63 -3.95 -10.05
N ASN A 55 -0.80 -5.23 -10.41
CA ASN A 55 -0.66 -5.73 -11.78
C ASN A 55 -1.91 -5.40 -12.63
N TYR A 56 -2.11 -4.11 -12.90
CA TYR A 56 -3.14 -3.57 -13.80
C TYR A 56 -2.85 -2.09 -14.14
N ASN A 57 -3.72 -1.47 -14.93
CA ASN A 57 -3.67 -0.03 -15.19
C ASN A 57 -4.88 0.66 -14.52
N ALA A 58 -4.61 1.72 -13.77
CA ALA A 58 -5.58 2.64 -13.21
C ALA A 58 -5.08 4.09 -13.42
N PRO A 59 -5.35 4.69 -14.60
CA PRO A 59 -4.97 6.06 -14.91
C PRO A 59 -5.43 7.07 -13.84
N ALA A 60 -4.64 8.13 -13.67
CA ALA A 60 -4.85 9.15 -12.65
C ALA A 60 -6.25 9.80 -12.72
N ASP A 61 -6.76 10.04 -13.93
CA ASP A 61 -8.05 10.64 -14.25
C ASP A 61 -9.22 9.63 -14.28
N ASN A 62 -8.93 8.33 -14.36
CA ASN A 62 -9.93 7.26 -14.37
C ASN A 62 -9.37 5.96 -13.77
N LYS A 63 -9.52 5.80 -12.46
CA LYS A 63 -8.99 4.64 -11.71
C LYS A 63 -9.59 3.28 -12.11
N GLY A 64 -10.76 3.25 -12.77
CA GLY A 64 -11.46 2.02 -13.12
C GLY A 64 -11.93 1.19 -11.92
N THR A 65 -12.53 0.02 -12.19
CA THR A 65 -13.16 -0.81 -11.16
C THR A 65 -12.16 -1.56 -10.29
N LYS A 66 -11.10 -2.17 -10.86
CA LYS A 66 -10.14 -3.01 -10.11
C LYS A 66 -9.45 -2.26 -8.97
N PHE A 67 -9.09 -0.99 -9.19
CA PHE A 67 -8.63 -0.08 -8.12
C PHE A 67 -9.76 0.20 -7.13
N SER A 68 -10.92 0.63 -7.65
CA SER A 68 -12.08 1.07 -6.85
C SER A 68 -12.76 -0.06 -6.05
N GLU A 69 -12.40 -1.32 -6.25
CA GLU A 69 -12.81 -2.43 -5.39
C GLU A 69 -12.15 -2.35 -4.01
N ARG A 70 -10.86 -1.98 -3.97
CA ARG A 70 -10.00 -2.04 -2.76
C ARG A 70 -9.69 -0.65 -2.19
N TRP A 71 -9.60 0.36 -3.04
CA TRP A 71 -9.01 1.65 -2.70
C TRP A 71 -9.95 2.83 -2.99
N VAL A 72 -9.71 3.94 -2.28
CA VAL A 72 -10.14 5.29 -2.68
C VAL A 72 -8.89 6.15 -2.85
N ASP A 73 -8.89 7.07 -3.81
CA ASP A 73 -7.76 7.96 -4.12
C ASP A 73 -7.77 9.26 -3.30
N THR A 74 -8.21 9.16 -2.05
CA THR A 74 -8.22 10.26 -1.07
C THR A 74 -7.73 9.76 0.28
N TYR A 75 -7.46 10.70 1.18
CA TYR A 75 -7.42 10.44 2.61
C TYR A 75 -8.77 9.90 3.13
N HIS A 76 -8.78 9.34 4.34
CA HIS A 76 -9.97 8.72 4.94
C HIS A 76 -11.07 9.73 5.35
N ASN A 77 -10.76 11.03 5.30
CA ASN A 77 -11.64 12.15 5.65
C ASN A 77 -11.32 13.39 4.77
N ASN A 78 -11.98 14.53 5.01
CA ASN A 78 -11.89 15.73 4.16
C ASN A 78 -10.63 16.61 4.36
N TRP A 79 -9.72 16.24 5.26
CA TRP A 79 -8.44 16.94 5.40
C TRP A 79 -7.59 16.79 4.12
N THR A 80 -6.76 17.78 3.81
CA THR A 80 -5.97 17.85 2.57
C THR A 80 -4.47 17.65 2.77
N GLY A 81 -4.04 17.34 3.99
CA GLY A 81 -2.67 16.96 4.34
C GLY A 81 -1.92 18.02 5.15
N PRO A 82 -0.75 17.65 5.70
CA PRO A 82 0.03 18.50 6.61
C PRO A 82 0.86 19.55 5.87
N GLY A 83 1.11 20.68 6.51
CA GLY A 83 2.06 21.70 6.05
C GLY A 83 1.81 22.21 4.62
N LEU A 84 2.74 21.90 3.71
CA LEU A 84 2.66 22.29 2.29
C LEU A 84 1.88 21.29 1.43
N THR A 85 1.53 20.12 1.94
CA THR A 85 0.81 19.07 1.20
C THR A 85 -0.58 19.55 0.77
N ILE A 86 -0.96 19.13 -0.44
CA ILE A 86 -2.33 19.03 -0.93
C ILE A 86 -2.47 17.64 -1.54
N TRP A 87 -3.21 16.76 -0.88
CA TRP A 87 -3.59 15.49 -1.49
C TRP A 87 -4.46 15.72 -2.73
N ASP A 88 -4.11 15.06 -3.82
CA ASP A 88 -4.77 15.22 -5.10
C ASP A 88 -4.97 13.88 -5.82
N ARG A 89 -6.19 13.67 -6.32
CA ARG A 89 -6.59 12.41 -6.97
C ARG A 89 -5.82 12.12 -8.25
N ALA A 90 -5.39 13.15 -8.97
CA ALA A 90 -4.61 12.99 -10.20
C ALA A 90 -3.11 12.72 -9.92
N HIS A 91 -2.71 12.63 -8.64
CA HIS A 91 -1.34 12.33 -8.22
C HIS A 91 -1.17 10.89 -7.69
N SER A 92 -2.21 10.06 -7.76
CA SER A 92 -2.10 8.61 -7.63
C SER A 92 -2.52 7.92 -8.93
N LEU A 93 -1.81 6.87 -9.32
CA LEU A 93 -2.14 6.00 -10.46
C LEU A 93 -1.58 4.59 -10.24
N VAL A 94 -2.09 3.62 -10.99
CA VAL A 94 -1.47 2.29 -11.11
C VAL A 94 -1.03 2.10 -12.55
N ALA A 95 0.27 1.83 -12.75
CA ALA A 95 0.88 1.61 -14.06
C ALA A 95 2.21 0.85 -13.88
N ASP A 96 2.67 0.16 -14.92
CA ASP A 96 3.97 -0.55 -14.95
C ASP A 96 4.14 -1.59 -13.82
N GLY A 97 3.03 -2.21 -13.36
CA GLY A 97 3.03 -3.21 -12.29
C GLY A 97 3.23 -2.63 -10.89
N MET A 98 2.90 -1.36 -10.66
CA MET A 98 3.00 -0.75 -9.34
C MET A 98 1.99 0.39 -9.12
N LEU A 99 1.62 0.59 -7.85
CA LEU A 99 1.07 1.87 -7.40
C LEU A 99 2.15 2.95 -7.51
N GLN A 100 1.80 4.08 -8.13
CA GLN A 100 2.65 5.25 -8.25
C GLN A 100 1.97 6.43 -7.56
N LEU A 101 2.61 6.98 -6.53
CA LEU A 101 2.23 8.25 -5.92
C LEU A 101 3.24 9.31 -6.38
N ILE A 102 2.78 10.25 -7.19
CA ILE A 102 3.60 11.28 -7.82
C ILE A 102 3.41 12.63 -7.12
N VAL A 103 4.30 13.59 -7.40
CA VAL A 103 4.29 14.91 -6.76
C VAL A 103 4.49 16.03 -7.77
N SER A 104 3.84 17.17 -7.56
CA SER A 104 4.04 18.39 -8.37
C SER A 104 3.85 19.66 -7.54
N ARG A 105 4.27 20.82 -8.07
CA ARG A 105 4.05 22.11 -7.41
C ARG A 105 2.63 22.60 -7.74
N VAL A 106 1.87 23.00 -6.71
CA VAL A 106 0.58 23.67 -6.90
C VAL A 106 0.85 25.03 -7.58
N PRO A 107 0.27 25.32 -8.76
CA PRO A 107 0.57 26.54 -9.52
C PRO A 107 0.42 27.82 -8.69
N ASN A 108 1.41 28.71 -8.78
CA ASN A 108 1.46 30.00 -8.08
C ASN A 108 1.42 29.95 -6.54
N THR A 109 1.79 28.81 -5.92
CA THR A 109 1.94 28.71 -4.46
C THR A 109 3.17 27.89 -4.07
N ASN A 110 3.51 27.90 -2.78
CA ASN A 110 4.57 27.03 -2.24
C ASN A 110 4.10 25.57 -2.00
N LYS A 111 2.79 25.31 -2.08
CA LYS A 111 2.20 24.00 -1.80
C LYS A 111 2.56 22.94 -2.85
N VAL A 112 2.49 21.68 -2.44
CA VAL A 112 2.87 20.50 -3.23
C VAL A 112 1.66 19.59 -3.36
N HIS A 113 1.25 19.28 -4.59
CA HIS A 113 0.31 18.21 -4.85
C HIS A 113 1.00 16.86 -4.63
N THR A 114 0.36 15.95 -3.91
CA THR A 114 0.86 14.59 -3.68
C THR A 114 -0.26 13.56 -3.84
N GLY A 115 0.09 12.35 -4.25
CA GLY A 115 -0.84 11.23 -4.24
C GLY A 115 -1.10 10.72 -2.83
N ILE A 116 -2.32 10.25 -2.59
CA ILE A 116 -2.68 9.40 -1.45
C ILE A 116 -3.73 8.38 -1.89
N ILE A 117 -3.75 7.22 -1.24
CA ILE A 117 -4.85 6.28 -1.31
C ILE A 117 -5.20 5.78 0.10
N THR A 118 -6.45 5.38 0.31
CA THR A 118 -6.92 4.72 1.54
C THR A 118 -7.62 3.42 1.17
N SER A 119 -7.46 2.35 1.96
CA SER A 119 -8.22 1.12 1.78
C SER A 119 -9.71 1.31 2.08
N LYS A 120 -10.58 0.58 1.38
CA LYS A 120 -12.02 0.57 1.66
C LYS A 120 -12.37 -0.30 2.86
N GLU A 121 -11.69 -1.44 2.97
CA GLU A 121 -11.75 -2.31 4.13
C GLU A 121 -10.73 -1.89 5.18
N ARG A 122 -11.00 -2.27 6.44
CA ARG A 122 -10.15 -1.95 7.60
C ARG A 122 -9.54 -3.21 8.19
N VAL A 123 -8.36 -3.07 8.75
CA VAL A 123 -7.70 -4.12 9.53
C VAL A 123 -7.89 -3.91 11.03
N VAL A 124 -7.81 -5.02 11.77
CA VAL A 124 -7.73 -5.06 13.23
C VAL A 124 -6.84 -6.24 13.61
N TYR A 125 -6.21 -6.20 14.77
CA TYR A 125 -5.39 -7.31 15.26
C TYR A 125 -6.25 -8.58 15.51
N PRO A 126 -5.69 -9.79 15.36
CA PRO A 126 -4.35 -10.10 14.84
C PRO A 126 -4.29 -10.01 13.30
N VAL A 127 -3.28 -9.33 12.78
CA VAL A 127 -3.03 -9.15 11.34
C VAL A 127 -1.54 -8.97 11.09
N TYR A 128 -1.05 -9.49 9.95
CA TYR A 128 0.25 -9.12 9.40
C TYR A 128 0.02 -8.24 8.16
N SER A 129 0.79 -7.15 8.04
CA SER A 129 0.69 -6.21 6.92
C SER A 129 2.10 -5.82 6.48
N GLU A 130 2.35 -5.93 5.18
CA GLU A 130 3.66 -5.68 4.57
C GLU A 130 3.45 -4.97 3.22
N ALA A 131 4.39 -4.09 2.87
CA ALA A 131 4.39 -3.40 1.58
C ALA A 131 5.80 -3.40 0.99
N ARG A 132 5.95 -3.90 -0.24
CA ARG A 132 7.22 -3.80 -0.98
C ARG A 132 7.29 -2.46 -1.71
N ALA A 133 7.70 -1.42 -1.00
CA ALA A 133 7.82 -0.07 -1.52
C ALA A 133 9.24 0.28 -2.01
N LYS A 134 9.33 1.33 -2.84
CA LYS A 134 10.59 2.01 -3.18
C LYS A 134 10.50 3.46 -2.70
N ILE A 135 11.25 3.78 -1.64
CA ILE A 135 11.33 5.13 -1.07
C ILE A 135 11.79 6.13 -2.15
N ALA A 136 11.14 7.28 -2.23
CA ALA A 136 11.52 8.33 -3.17
C ALA A 136 12.82 9.01 -2.72
N ASN A 137 13.73 9.30 -3.67
CA ASN A 137 14.87 10.20 -3.42
C ASN A 137 14.38 11.65 -3.34
N SER A 138 13.72 11.97 -2.23
CA SER A 138 12.96 13.19 -1.99
C SER A 138 13.00 13.57 -0.51
N VAL A 139 12.89 14.87 -0.24
CA VAL A 139 12.74 15.41 1.14
C VAL A 139 11.31 15.23 1.67
N LEU A 140 10.38 14.80 0.82
CA LEU A 140 9.03 14.41 1.22
C LEU A 140 9.05 13.00 1.80
N ALA A 141 8.19 12.76 2.77
CA ALA A 141 7.96 11.45 3.35
C ALA A 141 7.40 10.47 2.28
N SER A 142 7.70 9.18 2.46
CA SER A 142 7.25 8.06 1.63
C SER A 142 6.63 7.02 2.56
N ASP A 143 5.29 6.96 2.58
CA ASP A 143 4.58 6.47 3.78
C ASP A 143 3.64 5.30 3.49
N VAL A 144 3.63 4.32 4.38
CA VAL A 144 2.63 3.25 4.50
C VAL A 144 2.34 3.07 5.98
N TRP A 145 1.08 3.28 6.37
CA TRP A 145 0.66 3.43 7.75
C TRP A 145 -0.81 3.04 7.93
N LEU A 146 -1.21 2.81 9.17
CA LEU A 146 -2.57 2.47 9.58
C LEU A 146 -3.08 3.52 10.56
N LEU A 147 -4.30 4.01 10.37
CA LEU A 147 -4.93 5.00 11.24
C LEU A 147 -6.37 4.58 11.61
N SER A 148 -6.73 4.73 12.88
CA SER A 148 -8.09 4.50 13.36
C SER A 148 -9.09 5.51 12.77
N PRO A 149 -10.38 5.16 12.63
CA PRO A 149 -11.37 6.05 12.00
C PRO A 149 -11.71 7.33 12.80
N ASP A 150 -11.14 7.47 13.99
CA ASP A 150 -11.33 8.57 14.93
C ASP A 150 -10.05 9.38 15.18
N ASP A 151 -8.99 9.16 14.39
CA ASP A 151 -7.68 9.83 14.47
C ASP A 151 -6.92 9.61 15.81
N THR A 152 -7.28 8.58 16.60
CA THR A 152 -6.69 8.36 17.94
C THR A 152 -5.57 7.30 18.03
N GLN A 153 -5.45 6.40 17.06
CA GLN A 153 -4.50 5.29 17.09
C GLN A 153 -3.84 5.06 15.72
N GLU A 154 -2.52 5.01 15.70
CA GLU A 154 -1.67 4.95 14.51
C GLU A 154 -0.67 3.81 14.62
N ILE A 155 -0.31 3.20 13.48
CA ILE A 155 0.81 2.26 13.34
C ILE A 155 1.54 2.54 12.03
N ASP A 156 2.81 2.93 12.11
CA ASP A 156 3.68 3.10 10.95
C ASP A 156 4.25 1.75 10.50
N ILE A 157 4.10 1.43 9.21
CA ILE A 157 4.76 0.29 8.56
C ILE A 157 6.03 0.78 7.85
N MET A 158 5.96 1.97 7.26
CA MET A 158 7.08 2.71 6.68
C MET A 158 6.77 4.21 6.78
N GLU A 159 7.63 4.99 7.43
CA GLU A 159 7.76 6.44 7.25
C GLU A 159 9.23 6.70 6.87
N ALA A 160 9.50 7.31 5.71
CA ALA A 160 10.87 7.44 5.22
C ALA A 160 11.14 8.67 4.37
N TYR A 161 12.25 9.36 4.68
CA TYR A 161 12.72 10.57 4.02
C TYR A 161 13.98 10.25 3.19
N GLY A 162 13.81 9.91 1.91
CA GLY A 162 14.86 9.26 1.11
C GLY A 162 15.87 10.18 0.41
N ALA A 163 15.79 11.50 0.58
CA ALA A 163 16.72 12.44 -0.05
C ALA A 163 18.17 12.24 0.41
N ILE A 164 19.09 12.08 -0.55
CA ILE A 164 20.53 12.07 -0.29
C ILE A 164 21.13 13.48 -0.08
N TYR A 165 20.35 14.54 -0.36
CA TYR A 165 20.78 15.94 -0.24
C TYR A 165 19.58 16.87 -0.06
N SER A 166 19.76 17.94 0.71
CA SER A 166 18.81 19.04 0.87
C SER A 166 19.58 20.32 1.17
N GLU A 167 19.30 21.40 0.43
CA GLU A 167 19.86 22.73 0.70
C GLU A 167 18.77 23.63 1.27
N GLY A 168 18.92 24.01 2.54
CA GLY A 168 17.99 24.91 3.22
C GLY A 168 18.34 26.37 2.94
N THR A 169 17.70 26.98 1.94
CA THR A 169 17.66 28.45 1.84
C THR A 169 16.62 28.98 2.82
N GLY A 170 17.06 29.22 4.06
CA GLY A 170 16.27 29.89 5.11
C GLY A 170 16.06 31.38 4.86
#